data_AF-D9Q2M4-F1
#
_entry.id   AF-D9Q2M4-F1
#
_cell.length_a   1.000
_cell.length_b   1.000
_cell.length_c   1.000
_cell.angle_alpha   90.00
_cell.angle_beta   90.00
_cell.angle_gamma   90.00
#
_symmetry.space_group_name_H-M   'P 1'
#
loop_
_entity.id
_entity.type
_entity.pdbx_description
1 polymer ?
#
loop_
_entity_poly.entity_id
_entity_poly.type
_entity_poly.pdbx_seq_one_letter_code
_entity_poly.pdbx_strand_id
1 'polypeptide(L)'
;MKKIEASKMKVRAVEARKIKGKKEVDGKVYEYEYYTLPLNLYIKKYVIERWGRDFVVEVDEDTGVVCIKPKQIGDLLGLAKCPAIPLRGGS
;
A
#
# COMPACT_ATOMS: atom_id res chain seq x y z
N MET A 1 11.09 34.78 3.77
CA MET A 1 10.94 33.65 2.84
C MET A 1 10.93 32.35 3.66
N LYS A 2 9.84 31.59 3.69
CA LYS A 2 9.82 30.27 4.35
C LYS A 2 10.56 29.29 3.45
N LYS A 3 11.64 28.67 3.95
CA LYS A 3 12.27 27.51 3.32
C LYS A 3 11.21 26.41 3.23
N ILE A 4 10.94 25.93 2.02
CA ILE A 4 10.16 24.71 1.84
C ILE A 4 11.15 23.59 2.10
N GLU A 5 11.09 22.99 3.29
CA GLU A 5 11.81 21.75 3.57
C GLU A 5 11.24 20.67 2.65
N ALA A 6 12.12 19.99 1.91
CA ALA A 6 11.75 18.86 1.10
C ALA A 6 11.36 17.72 2.05
N SER A 7 10.09 17.29 1.98
CA SER A 7 9.60 16.19 2.81
C SER A 7 10.41 14.92 2.54
N LYS A 8 10.73 14.19 3.60
CA LYS A 8 11.60 13.01 3.55
C LYS A 8 10.81 11.79 3.06
N MET A 9 10.59 11.72 1.75
CA MET A 9 9.91 10.59 1.09
C MET A 9 10.85 9.42 0.84
N LYS A 10 10.45 8.22 1.29
CA LYS A 10 11.06 6.94 0.89
C LYS A 10 10.16 6.21 -0.09
N VAL A 11 10.70 5.85 -1.25
CA VAL A 11 9.97 5.14 -2.31
C VAL A 11 10.57 3.76 -2.54
N ARG A 12 9.74 2.73 -2.64
CA ARG A 12 10.17 1.33 -2.83
C ARG A 12 9.23 0.60 -3.78
N ALA A 13 9.79 -0.06 -4.78
CA ALA A 13 9.05 -1.05 -5.56
C ALA A 13 8.95 -2.36 -4.76
N VAL A 14 7.76 -2.94 -4.71
CA VAL A 14 7.47 -4.16 -3.94
C VAL A 14 6.52 -5.06 -4.72
N GLU A 15 6.63 -6.36 -4.49
CA GLU A 15 5.71 -7.35 -5.07
C GLU A 15 4.82 -7.94 -3.96
N ALA A 16 3.52 -8.03 -4.23
CA ALA A 16 2.55 -8.66 -3.35
C ALA A 16 2.73 -10.19 -3.31
N ARG A 17 2.94 -10.71 -2.11
CA ARG A 17 3.08 -12.15 -1.85
C ARG A 17 1.73 -12.78 -1.60
N LYS A 18 1.47 -13.91 -2.24
CA LYS A 18 0.29 -14.75 -1.97
C LYS A 18 0.57 -15.64 -0.77
N ILE A 19 -0.26 -15.56 0.26
CA ILE A 19 -0.22 -16.44 1.41
C ILE A 19 -1.44 -17.35 1.37
N LYS A 20 -1.22 -18.65 1.58
CA LYS A 20 -2.27 -19.63 1.80
C LYS A 20 -2.23 -20.05 3.26
N GLY A 21 -3.33 -19.88 3.95
CA GLY A 21 -3.50 -20.35 5.32
C GLY A 21 -4.53 -21.46 5.39
N LYS A 22 -4.40 -22.29 6.42
CA LYS A 22 -5.32 -23.36 6.75
C LYS A 22 -5.77 -23.15 8.20
N LYS A 23 -7.07 -23.24 8.47
CA LYS A 23 -7.63 -23.22 9.82
C LYS A 23 -8.54 -24.42 9.98
N GLU A 24 -8.31 -25.20 11.02
CA GLU A 24 -9.21 -26.29 11.41
C GLU A 24 -10.18 -25.77 12.48
N VAL A 25 -11.47 -26.02 12.28
CA VAL A 25 -12.55 -25.67 13.22
C VAL A 25 -13.51 -26.86 13.26
N ASP A 26 -13.68 -27.48 14.42
CA ASP A 26 -14.57 -28.64 14.63
C ASP A 26 -14.35 -29.78 13.62
N GLY A 27 -13.09 -30.12 13.35
CA GLY A 27 -12.72 -31.15 12.36
C GLY A 27 -12.93 -30.76 10.90
N LYS A 28 -13.43 -29.54 10.62
CA LYS A 28 -13.53 -28.98 9.27
C LYS A 28 -12.31 -28.11 8.97
N VAL A 29 -11.72 -28.34 7.81
CA VAL A 29 -10.58 -27.59 7.31
C VAL A 29 -11.06 -26.45 6.41
N TYR A 30 -10.67 -25.22 6.75
CA TYR A 30 -10.90 -24.02 5.94
C TYR A 30 -9.58 -23.51 5.40
N GLU A 31 -9.52 -23.34 4.08
CA GLU A 31 -8.38 -22.71 3.42
C GLU A 31 -8.72 -21.26 3.07
N TYR A 32 -7.75 -20.36 3.25
CA TYR A 32 -7.88 -18.96 2.89
C TYR A 32 -6.65 -18.48 2.13
N GLU A 33 -6.90 -17.66 1.11
CA GLU A 33 -5.85 -17.03 0.32
C GLU A 33 -5.90 -15.52 0.50
N TYR A 34 -4.76 -14.92 0.85
CA TYR A 34 -4.63 -13.48 0.95
C TYR A 34 -3.33 -13.00 0.33
N TYR A 35 -3.27 -11.70 0.03
CA TYR A 35 -2.08 -11.07 -0.51
C TYR A 35 -1.52 -10.07 0.48
N THR A 36 -0.20 -9.98 0.57
CA THR A 36 0.47 -9.07 1.49
C THR A 36 1.68 -8.38 0.85
N LEU A 37 1.90 -7.12 1.24
CA LEU A 37 3.11 -6.35 0.95
C LEU A 37 4.09 -6.43 2.14
N PRO A 38 5.35 -5.96 1.97
CA PRO A 38 6.26 -5.80 3.10
C PRO A 38 5.60 -5.05 4.26
N LEU A 39 5.96 -5.40 5.50
CA LEU A 39 5.30 -4.97 6.75
C LEU A 39 3.93 -5.62 6.99
N ASN A 40 3.64 -6.76 6.36
CA ASN A 40 2.39 -7.52 6.52
C ASN A 40 1.13 -6.71 6.19
N LEU A 41 1.23 -5.77 5.26
CA LEU A 41 0.09 -4.98 4.81
C LEU A 41 -0.79 -5.85 3.91
N TYR A 42 -2.04 -6.09 4.32
CA TYR A 42 -2.98 -6.88 3.55
C TYR A 42 -3.51 -6.12 2.33
N ILE A 43 -3.51 -6.79 1.18
CA ILE A 43 -4.11 -6.29 -0.05
C ILE A 43 -5.30 -7.18 -0.42
N LYS A 44 -6.44 -6.53 -0.70
CA LYS A 44 -7.65 -7.23 -1.13
C LYS A 44 -7.44 -7.92 -2.47
N LYS A 45 -7.95 -9.15 -2.58
CA LYS A 45 -7.84 -9.99 -3.79
C LYS A 45 -8.26 -9.27 -5.08
N TYR A 46 -9.39 -8.54 -5.08
CA TYR A 46 -9.85 -7.84 -6.28
C TYR A 46 -8.89 -6.74 -6.76
N VAL A 47 -8.06 -6.17 -5.87
CA VAL A 47 -7.05 -5.17 -6.24
C VAL A 47 -5.94 -5.85 -7.04
N ILE A 48 -5.51 -7.03 -6.59
CA ILE A 48 -4.49 -7.83 -7.27
C ILE A 48 -4.99 -8.32 -8.63
N GLU A 49 -6.23 -8.80 -8.70
CA GLU A 49 -6.83 -9.30 -9.93
C GLU A 49 -6.98 -8.20 -10.99
N ARG A 50 -7.26 -6.97 -10.54
CA ARG A 50 -7.47 -5.83 -11.45
C ARG A 50 -6.18 -5.14 -11.88
N TRP A 51 -5.18 -5.05 -11.01
CA TRP A 51 -4.01 -4.18 -11.21
C TRP A 51 -2.65 -4.89 -11.13
N GLY A 52 -2.65 -6.21 -10.94
CA GLY A 52 -1.44 -7.01 -10.81
C GLY A 52 -0.84 -7.02 -9.40
N ARG A 53 0.39 -7.53 -9.30
CA ARG A 53 1.09 -7.75 -8.03
C ARG A 53 2.22 -6.76 -7.77
N ASP A 54 2.55 -5.92 -8.74
CA ASP A 54 3.60 -4.93 -8.62
C ASP A 54 3.07 -3.63 -8.05
N PHE A 55 3.66 -3.17 -6.95
CA PHE A 55 3.28 -1.95 -6.26
C PHE A 55 4.48 -1.05 -6.00
N VAL A 56 4.20 0.23 -5.82
CA VAL A 56 5.10 1.23 -5.27
C VAL A 56 4.58 1.62 -3.90
N VAL A 57 5.46 1.56 -2.90
CA VAL A 57 5.21 2.04 -1.54
C VAL A 57 5.98 3.33 -1.35
N GLU A 58 5.26 4.40 -1.02
CA GLU A 58 5.80 5.71 -0.66
C GLU A 58 5.54 5.93 0.82
N VAL A 59 6.57 6.27 1.58
CA VAL A 59 6.47 6.61 3.00
C VAL A 59 6.97 8.03 3.17
N ASP A 60 6.09 8.93 3.60
CA ASP A 60 6.47 10.24 4.10
C ASP A 60 6.92 10.08 5.56
N GLU A 61 8.22 10.23 5.81
CA GLU A 61 8.76 10.05 7.17
C GLU A 61 8.41 11.20 8.12
N ASP A 62 8.01 12.37 7.59
CA ASP A 62 7.66 13.53 8.39
C ASP A 62 6.22 13.44 8.89
N THR A 63 5.30 12.94 8.06
CA THR A 63 3.87 12.79 8.40
C THR A 63 3.48 11.38 8.82
N GLY A 64 4.31 10.38 8.52
CA GLY A 64 3.99 8.96 8.73
C GLY A 64 3.00 8.40 7.71
N VAL A 65 2.65 9.15 6.66
CA VAL A 65 1.72 8.69 5.62
C VAL A 65 2.37 7.61 4.77
N VAL A 66 1.72 6.45 4.70
CA VAL A 66 2.10 5.35 3.82
C VAL A 66 1.12 5.27 2.66
N CYS A 67 1.64 5.35 1.45
CA CYS A 67 0.89 5.21 0.23
C CYS A 67 1.31 3.99 -0.56
N ILE A 68 0.32 3.30 -1.10
CA ILE A 68 0.50 2.05 -1.81
C ILE A 68 -0.23 2.20 -3.15
N LYS A 69 0.52 2.10 -4.25
CA LYS A 69 0.00 2.32 -5.60
C LYS A 69 0.36 1.13 -6.48
N PRO A 70 -0.57 0.56 -7.27
CA PRO A 70 -0.21 -0.40 -8.29
C PRO A 70 0.72 0.25 -9.33
N LYS A 71 1.76 -0.46 -9.76
CA LYS A 71 2.75 0.05 -10.71
C LYS A 71 2.10 0.42 -12.05
N GLN A 72 1.15 -0.40 -12.53
CA GLN A 72 0.40 -0.18 -13.77
C GLN A 72 -0.30 1.20 -13.81
N ILE A 73 -0.80 1.70 -12.68
CA ILE A 73 -1.43 3.03 -12.61
C ILE A 73 -0.39 4.14 -12.52
N GLY A 74 0.71 3.90 -11.79
CA GLY A 74 1.79 4.87 -11.65
C GLY A 74 2.36 5.29 -13.00
N ASP A 75 2.51 4.32 -13.91
CA ASP A 75 3.02 4.52 -15.26
C ASP A 75 1.98 5.17 -16.20
N LEU A 76 0.67 4.91 -16.00
CA LEU A 76 -0.40 5.37 -16.89
C LEU A 76 -0.93 6.78 -16.57
N LEU A 77 -0.94 7.17 -15.29
CA LEU A 77 -1.65 8.38 -14.83
C LEU A 77 -0.74 9.45 -14.20
N GLY A 78 0.59 9.29 -14.27
CA GLY A 78 1.52 10.30 -13.78
C GLY A 78 1.21 10.70 -12.34
N LEU A 79 1.27 9.72 -11.43
CA LEU A 79 1.07 9.86 -9.99
C LEU A 79 -0.13 10.77 -9.61
N ALA A 80 -1.29 10.14 -9.38
CA ALA A 80 -2.22 10.70 -8.40
C ALA A 80 -1.40 10.93 -7.12
N LYS A 81 -1.13 12.21 -6.80
CA LYS A 81 -0.49 12.59 -5.55
C LYS A 81 -1.26 11.88 -4.46
N CYS A 82 -0.54 11.22 -3.56
CA CYS A 82 -1.16 10.73 -2.34
C CYS A 82 -2.05 11.83 -1.80
N PRO A 83 -3.32 11.54 -1.45
CA PRO A 83 -4.14 12.55 -0.81
C PRO A 83 -3.37 12.97 0.43
N ALA A 84 -2.81 14.19 0.39
CA ALA A 84 -2.19 14.78 1.56
C ALA A 84 -3.29 14.78 2.61
N ILE A 85 -2.98 14.26 3.81
CA ILE A 85 -3.86 14.46 4.96
C ILE A 85 -4.17 15.96 4.97
N PRO A 86 -5.45 16.39 4.91
CA PRO A 86 -5.74 17.78 5.20
C PRO A 86 -5.26 17.98 6.63
N LEU A 87 -4.16 18.73 6.80
CA LEU A 87 -3.74 19.20 8.12
C LEU A 87 -5.00 19.79 8.73
N ARG A 88 -5.54 19.14 9.77
CA ARG A 88 -6.76 19.61 10.43
C ARG A 88 -6.57 21.10 10.67
N GLY A 89 -7.46 21.91 10.09
CA GLY A 89 -7.44 23.35 10.27
C GLY A 89 -7.32 23.63 11.76
N GLY A 90 -6.21 24.28 12.14
CA GLY A 90 -6.06 24.83 13.47
C GLY A 90 -7.19 25.81 13.71
N SER A 91 -7.82 25.66 14.86
CA SER A 91 -8.89 26.48 15.42
C SER A 91 -8.61 27.98 15.32
#